data_AF-A0A951JXE6-F1
#
_entry.id   AF-A0A951JXE6-F1
#
_cell.length_a   1.000
_cell.length_b   1.000
_cell.length_c   1.000
_cell.angle_alpha   90.00
_cell.angle_beta   90.00
_cell.angle_gamma   90.00
#
_symmetry.space_group_name_H-M   'P 1'
#
loop_
_entity.id
_entity.type
_entity.pdbx_description
1 polymer ?
#
loop_
_entity_poly.entity_id
_entity_poly.type
_entity_poly.pdbx_seq_one_letter_code
_entity_poly.pdbx_strand_id
1 'polypeptide(L)'
;MKLPFAIGVTHWDPPPPDEIEDLQALRAADRFRFANELRAWIDVDDGGRITDAGYAGGGHVGSTTIRMGGLSRTVDAVAFPELQHEPEHGDCWVRFTQTVGGRTGAPMPRKVNRPPFLQITAPTVWTTLALTLHADGTAQREVVGASPFPRHWIYDDEGRLVQKSGITDFKSWSGDNFGDWSPWGDRDQEAIIADVESALDVSCRRS
;
A
#
# COMPACT_ATOMS: atom_id res chain seq x y z
N MET A 1 26.73 -28.20 2.07
CA MET A 1 27.04 -27.19 1.02
C MET A 1 26.04 -26.05 1.18
N LYS A 2 26.48 -24.87 1.64
CA LYS A 2 25.62 -23.69 1.86
C LYS A 2 25.47 -22.95 0.52
N LEU A 3 24.26 -22.90 -0.02
CA LEU A 3 23.95 -22.07 -1.19
C LEU A 3 24.02 -20.59 -0.75
N PRO A 4 24.73 -19.71 -1.46
CA PRO A 4 24.75 -18.28 -1.14
C PRO A 4 23.40 -17.67 -1.52
N PHE A 5 22.42 -17.67 -0.61
CA PHE A 5 21.14 -16.98 -0.77
C PHE A 5 21.26 -15.48 -0.51
N ALA A 6 22.20 -14.84 -1.20
CA ALA A 6 22.32 -13.39 -1.28
C ALA A 6 22.45 -13.01 -2.75
N ILE A 7 21.44 -13.35 -3.55
CA ILE A 7 21.30 -12.74 -4.87
C ILE A 7 20.81 -11.30 -4.63
N GLY A 8 21.78 -10.39 -4.50
CA GLY A 8 21.68 -9.06 -5.10
C GLY A 8 20.84 -7.98 -4.42
N VAL A 9 20.43 -8.10 -3.16
CA VAL A 9 19.94 -6.93 -2.39
C VAL A 9 21.00 -6.55 -1.36
N THR A 10 22.09 -5.97 -1.83
CA THR A 10 23.19 -5.48 -0.95
C THR A 10 22.95 -4.06 -0.44
N HIS A 11 21.81 -3.44 -0.77
CA HIS A 11 21.47 -2.08 -0.37
C HIS A 11 19.99 -1.99 -0.02
N TRP A 12 19.69 -1.44 1.15
CA TRP A 12 18.34 -1.05 1.52
C TRP A 12 17.99 0.24 0.80
N ASP A 13 16.84 0.31 0.14
CA ASP A 13 16.37 1.59 -0.43
C ASP A 13 16.36 2.65 0.69
N PRO A 14 16.86 3.87 0.45
CA PRO A 14 16.79 4.94 1.44
C PRO A 14 15.31 5.17 1.78
N PRO A 15 14.98 5.51 3.04
CA PRO A 15 13.59 5.78 3.40
C PRO A 15 13.03 6.89 2.49
N PRO A 16 11.72 6.85 2.19
CA PRO A 16 11.08 7.97 1.51
C PRO A 16 11.16 9.22 2.40
N PRO A 17 11.09 10.43 1.81
CA PRO A 17 11.13 11.68 2.57
C PRO A 17 9.94 11.77 3.54
N ASP A 18 10.06 12.60 4.58
CA ASP A 18 8.95 12.86 5.51
C ASP A 18 7.83 13.70 4.86
N GLU A 19 8.13 14.38 3.75
CA GLU A 19 7.16 15.14 2.94
C GLU A 19 7.27 14.77 1.46
N ILE A 20 6.13 14.59 0.80
CA ILE A 20 6.00 14.30 -0.63
C ILE A 20 5.36 15.50 -1.32
N GLU A 21 6.18 16.24 -2.08
CA GLU A 21 5.68 17.33 -2.94
C GLU A 21 5.23 16.81 -4.32
N ASP A 22 5.94 15.81 -4.86
CA ASP A 22 5.69 15.25 -6.19
C ASP A 22 5.91 13.74 -6.18
N LEU A 23 4.80 12.99 -6.18
CA LEU A 23 4.80 11.53 -6.22
C LEU A 23 5.40 10.98 -7.52
N GLN A 24 5.22 11.68 -8.65
CA GLN A 24 5.79 11.25 -9.93
C GLN A 24 7.30 11.48 -9.98
N ALA A 25 7.81 12.56 -9.39
CA ALA A 25 9.26 12.75 -9.25
C ALA A 25 9.89 11.65 -8.39
N LEU A 26 9.24 11.24 -7.28
CA LEU A 26 9.69 10.11 -6.47
C LEU A 26 9.68 8.80 -7.27
N ARG A 27 8.65 8.58 -8.10
CA ARG A 27 8.56 7.43 -8.98
C ARG A 27 9.69 7.39 -10.00
N ALA A 28 9.96 8.53 -10.67
CA ALA A 28 11.02 8.66 -11.66
C ALA A 28 12.42 8.46 -11.05
N ALA A 29 12.59 8.80 -9.77
CA ALA A 29 13.82 8.62 -9.02
C ALA A 29 13.96 7.24 -8.32
N ASP A 30 13.07 6.26 -8.62
CA ASP A 30 13.05 4.92 -8.01
C ASP A 30 13.04 4.97 -6.47
N ARG A 31 12.26 5.90 -5.89
CA ARG A 31 12.18 6.11 -4.43
C ARG A 31 11.14 5.23 -3.72
N PHE A 32 10.30 4.54 -4.48
CA PHE A 32 9.35 3.56 -3.98
C PHE A 32 9.11 2.47 -5.02
N ARG A 33 8.66 1.30 -4.57
CA ARG A 33 8.28 0.18 -5.44
C ARG A 33 6.80 0.20 -5.81
N PHE A 34 5.95 0.49 -4.84
CA PHE A 34 4.51 0.65 -4.98
C PHE A 34 4.07 1.87 -4.16
N ALA A 35 3.09 2.63 -4.65
CA ALA A 35 2.39 3.63 -3.88
C ALA A 35 0.88 3.48 -4.10
N ASN A 36 0.12 3.47 -3.01
CA ASN A 36 -1.34 3.45 -3.00
C ASN A 36 -1.83 4.88 -2.74
N GLU A 37 -2.18 5.64 -3.79
CA GLU A 37 -2.74 6.98 -3.65
C GLU A 37 -4.27 6.86 -3.58
N LEU A 38 -4.83 6.73 -2.38
CA LEU A 38 -6.28 6.75 -2.19
C LEU A 38 -6.77 8.20 -2.09
N ARG A 39 -7.36 8.69 -3.18
CA ARG A 39 -8.10 9.96 -3.22
C ARG A 39 -9.54 9.69 -3.64
N ALA A 40 -10.47 10.42 -3.04
CA ALA A 40 -11.88 10.32 -3.34
C ALA A 40 -12.55 11.69 -3.17
N TRP A 41 -13.79 11.78 -3.63
CA TRP A 41 -14.64 12.96 -3.51
C TRP A 41 -16.08 12.55 -3.21
N ILE A 42 -16.82 13.49 -2.61
CA ILE A 42 -18.26 13.44 -2.45
C ILE A 42 -18.84 14.78 -2.92
N ASP A 43 -19.99 14.75 -3.59
CA ASP A 43 -20.79 15.93 -3.86
C ASP A 43 -21.86 16.07 -2.78
N VAL A 44 -22.00 17.28 -2.24
CA VAL A 44 -22.95 17.60 -1.16
C VAL A 44 -23.82 18.76 -1.62
N ASP A 45 -25.14 18.60 -1.51
CA ASP A 45 -26.10 19.66 -1.85
C ASP A 45 -26.21 20.74 -0.75
N ASP A 46 -26.95 21.82 -1.04
CA ASP A 46 -27.18 22.92 -0.09
C ASP A 46 -27.88 22.47 1.21
N GLY A 47 -28.53 21.29 1.20
CA GLY A 47 -29.18 20.68 2.34
C GLY A 47 -28.26 19.79 3.18
N GLY A 48 -26.98 19.66 2.81
CA GLY A 48 -26.02 18.80 3.49
C GLY A 48 -26.13 17.33 3.13
N ARG A 49 -26.86 16.98 2.06
CA ARG A 49 -27.03 15.59 1.60
C ARG A 49 -25.99 15.25 0.54
N ILE A 50 -25.40 14.06 0.66
CA ILE A 50 -24.49 13.51 -0.34
C ILE A 50 -25.29 13.07 -1.58
N THR A 51 -24.93 13.60 -2.75
CA THR A 51 -25.60 13.37 -4.03
C THR A 51 -24.81 12.49 -4.99
N ASP A 52 -23.48 12.52 -4.90
CA ASP A 52 -22.58 11.69 -5.71
C ASP A 52 -21.26 11.44 -4.98
N ALA A 53 -20.50 10.44 -5.43
CA ALA A 53 -19.25 10.02 -4.83
C ALA A 53 -18.37 9.24 -5.82
N GLY A 54 -17.05 9.41 -5.73
CA GLY A 54 -16.15 8.66 -6.59
C GLY A 54 -14.69 8.66 -6.16
N TYR A 55 -13.93 7.72 -6.72
CA TYR A 55 -12.48 7.68 -6.60
C TYR A 55 -11.83 8.70 -7.55
N ALA A 56 -10.71 9.28 -7.12
CA ALA A 56 -9.90 10.23 -7.88
C ALA A 56 -8.39 9.93 -7.82
N GLY A 57 -8.00 8.89 -7.09
CA GLY A 57 -6.61 8.45 -6.94
C GLY A 57 -6.28 7.23 -7.79
N GLY A 58 -5.21 6.53 -7.41
CA GLY A 58 -4.87 5.24 -7.98
C GLY A 58 -3.53 4.68 -7.54
N GLY A 59 -3.22 3.49 -8.02
CA GLY A 59 -1.99 2.77 -7.75
C GLY A 59 -0.84 3.17 -8.67
N HIS A 60 0.34 3.38 -8.08
CA HIS A 60 1.58 3.68 -8.79
C HIS A 60 2.61 2.58 -8.59
N VAL A 61 3.30 2.21 -9.66
CA VAL A 61 4.36 1.18 -9.63
C VAL A 61 5.68 1.76 -10.13
N GLY A 62 6.71 1.63 -9.30
CA GLY A 62 8.10 1.98 -9.62
C GLY A 62 8.82 0.84 -10.37
N SER A 63 9.87 1.19 -11.11
CA SER A 63 10.74 0.21 -11.79
C SER A 63 11.75 -0.40 -10.81
N THR A 64 12.16 -1.66 -10.95
CA THR A 64 13.22 -2.22 -10.08
C THR A 64 14.58 -2.26 -10.77
N THR A 65 15.55 -1.44 -10.34
CA THR A 65 16.92 -1.51 -10.87
C THR A 65 17.77 -2.49 -10.06
N ILE A 66 18.14 -3.62 -10.66
CA ILE A 66 19.01 -4.63 -10.04
C ILE A 66 20.45 -4.40 -10.50
N ARG A 67 21.38 -4.29 -9.55
CA ARG A 67 22.82 -4.21 -9.81
C ARG A 67 23.50 -5.50 -9.38
N MET A 68 24.07 -6.25 -10.33
CA MET A 68 24.76 -7.52 -10.06
C MET A 68 26.08 -7.57 -10.84
N GLY A 69 27.21 -7.73 -10.14
CA GLY A 69 28.52 -7.96 -10.76
C GLY A 69 28.98 -6.85 -11.73
N GLY A 70 28.66 -5.59 -11.46
CA GLY A 70 28.98 -4.45 -12.34
C GLY A 70 27.99 -4.22 -13.49
N LEU A 71 26.99 -5.09 -13.66
CA LEU A 71 25.89 -4.92 -14.61
C LEU A 71 24.67 -4.32 -13.89
N SER A 72 24.02 -3.32 -14.51
CA SER A 72 22.73 -2.76 -14.05
C SER A 72 21.64 -3.19 -15.02
N ARG A 73 20.57 -3.80 -14.52
CA ARG A 73 19.40 -4.21 -15.30
C ARG A 73 18.14 -3.73 -14.58
N THR A 74 17.31 -2.96 -15.28
CA THR A 74 15.98 -2.61 -14.79
C THR A 74 15.02 -3.75 -15.14
N VAL A 75 14.36 -4.28 -14.13
CA VAL A 75 13.29 -5.26 -14.26
C VAL A 75 12.00 -4.62 -13.77
N ASP A 76 10.97 -4.69 -14.59
CA ASP A 76 9.69 -4.08 -14.25
C ASP A 76 9.04 -4.83 -13.09
N ALA A 77 8.57 -4.08 -12.10
CA ALA A 77 7.65 -4.62 -11.12
C ALA A 77 6.33 -4.93 -11.83
N VAL A 78 5.69 -6.03 -11.43
CA VAL A 78 4.40 -6.43 -11.97
C VAL A 78 3.33 -5.83 -11.07
N ALA A 79 2.71 -4.75 -11.52
CA ALA A 79 1.49 -4.21 -10.94
C ALA A 79 0.38 -5.25 -11.06
N PHE A 80 -0.38 -5.47 -10.00
CA PHE A 80 -1.63 -6.20 -10.09
C PHE A 80 -2.79 -5.23 -10.36
N PRO A 81 -3.95 -5.71 -10.85
CA PRO A 81 -5.13 -4.87 -11.00
C PRO A 81 -5.46 -4.17 -9.69
N GLU A 82 -5.69 -2.87 -9.74
CA GLU A 82 -6.21 -2.14 -8.59
C GLU A 82 -7.56 -2.71 -8.16
N LEU A 83 -7.76 -2.90 -6.86
CA LEU A 83 -9.03 -3.34 -6.32
C LEU A 83 -9.66 -2.15 -5.59
N GLN A 84 -10.79 -1.68 -6.11
CA GLN A 84 -11.63 -0.68 -5.47
C GLN A 84 -12.96 -1.34 -5.12
N HIS A 85 -13.41 -1.19 -3.88
CA HIS A 85 -14.75 -1.60 -3.50
C HIS A 85 -15.77 -0.57 -3.99
N GLU A 86 -17.02 -0.99 -4.22
CA GLU A 86 -18.11 -0.03 -4.38
C GLU A 86 -18.15 0.89 -3.14
N PRO A 87 -18.26 2.22 -3.32
CA PRO A 87 -18.33 3.14 -2.19
C PRO A 87 -19.47 2.78 -1.25
N GLU A 88 -19.16 2.69 0.05
CA GLU A 88 -20.17 2.40 1.06
C GLU A 88 -20.83 3.70 1.50
N HIS A 89 -22.14 3.81 1.32
CA HIS A 89 -22.90 5.02 1.66
C HIS A 89 -23.57 4.88 3.04
N GLY A 90 -23.26 5.82 3.94
CA GLY A 90 -24.01 6.07 5.17
C GLY A 90 -24.87 7.33 5.09
N ASP A 91 -25.54 7.69 6.19
CA ASP A 91 -26.44 8.85 6.25
C ASP A 91 -25.75 10.18 5.87
N CYS A 92 -24.53 10.39 6.36
CA CYS A 92 -23.76 11.63 6.15
C CYS A 92 -22.29 11.36 5.81
N TRP A 93 -21.96 10.17 5.32
CA TRP A 93 -20.59 9.78 5.00
C TRP A 93 -20.55 8.79 3.83
N VAL A 94 -19.41 8.74 3.14
CA VAL A 94 -19.08 7.71 2.16
C VAL A 94 -17.70 7.14 2.46
N ARG A 95 -17.58 5.82 2.50
CA ARG A 95 -16.31 5.10 2.71
C ARG A 95 -15.84 4.48 1.40
N PHE A 96 -14.56 4.70 1.11
CA PHE A 96 -13.83 4.22 -0.05
C PHE A 96 -12.76 3.24 0.43
N THR A 97 -12.62 2.10 -0.24
CA THR A 97 -11.59 1.09 0.08
C THR A 97 -10.81 0.72 -1.18
N GLN A 98 -9.49 0.89 -1.13
CA GLN A 98 -8.60 0.64 -2.27
C GLN A 98 -7.39 -0.20 -1.88
N THR A 99 -7.16 -1.29 -2.61
CA THR A 99 -5.95 -2.11 -2.53
C THR A 99 -5.08 -1.90 -3.75
N VAL A 100 -3.81 -1.60 -3.51
CA VAL A 100 -2.77 -1.49 -4.54
C VAL A 100 -1.58 -2.36 -4.14
N GLY A 101 -1.00 -3.02 -5.13
CA GLY A 101 0.21 -3.80 -4.94
C GLY A 101 0.61 -4.62 -6.15
N GLY A 102 1.46 -5.61 -5.92
CA GLY A 102 2.00 -6.44 -6.98
C GLY A 102 3.21 -7.23 -6.54
N ARG A 103 4.05 -7.60 -7.52
CA ARG A 103 5.30 -8.32 -7.30
C ARG A 103 6.49 -7.48 -7.74
N THR A 104 7.54 -7.43 -6.94
CA THR A 104 8.77 -6.76 -7.35
C THR A 104 9.43 -7.51 -8.52
N GLY A 105 10.19 -6.78 -9.35
CA GLY A 105 10.82 -7.36 -10.54
C GLY A 105 12.00 -8.30 -10.23
N ALA A 106 12.52 -8.28 -9.00
CA ALA A 106 13.69 -9.07 -8.65
C ALA A 106 13.35 -10.56 -8.39
N PRO A 107 14.01 -11.52 -9.07
CA PRO A 107 13.84 -12.93 -8.75
C PRO A 107 14.36 -13.21 -7.34
N MET A 108 13.53 -13.89 -6.54
CA MET A 108 13.84 -14.25 -5.16
C MET A 108 13.63 -15.76 -4.97
N PRO A 109 14.63 -16.59 -5.33
CA PRO A 109 14.59 -18.03 -5.09
C PRO A 109 14.46 -18.31 -3.59
N ARG A 110 13.36 -18.92 -3.18
CA ARG A 110 13.08 -19.23 -1.77
C ARG A 110 12.23 -20.49 -1.62
N LYS A 111 12.39 -21.16 -0.48
CA LYS A 111 11.43 -22.18 -0.04
C LYS A 111 10.18 -21.48 0.48
N VAL A 112 9.02 -22.05 0.18
CA VAL A 112 7.73 -21.55 0.66
C VAL A 112 7.00 -22.62 1.47
N ASN A 113 6.08 -22.20 2.34
CA ASN A 113 5.47 -23.10 3.32
C ASN A 113 4.36 -24.00 2.73
N ARG A 114 4.01 -23.79 1.46
CA ARG A 114 2.91 -24.46 0.73
C ARG A 114 3.34 -24.77 -0.71
N PRO A 115 2.67 -25.68 -1.45
CA PRO A 115 2.98 -25.92 -2.87
C PRO A 115 3.09 -24.61 -3.67
N PRO A 116 4.06 -24.46 -4.58
CA PRO A 116 5.01 -25.47 -5.09
C PRO A 116 6.26 -25.71 -4.22
N PHE A 117 6.32 -25.22 -2.97
CA PHE A 117 7.43 -25.37 -2.01
C PHE A 117 8.78 -24.75 -2.42
N LEU A 118 8.93 -24.37 -3.69
CA LEU A 118 10.02 -23.57 -4.24
C LEU A 118 9.43 -22.46 -5.12
N GLN A 119 9.70 -21.21 -4.80
CA GLN A 119 9.30 -20.04 -5.57
C GLN A 119 10.52 -19.28 -6.04
N ILE A 120 10.46 -18.74 -7.26
CA ILE A 120 11.53 -17.92 -7.86
C ILE A 120 11.04 -16.46 -8.06
N THR A 121 9.74 -16.24 -8.19
CA THR A 121 9.11 -14.93 -8.28
C THR A 121 9.13 -14.20 -6.95
N ALA A 122 9.17 -12.87 -6.90
CA ALA A 122 9.05 -12.15 -5.62
C ALA A 122 7.69 -12.42 -4.92
N PRO A 123 7.62 -12.37 -3.58
CA PRO A 123 6.33 -12.36 -2.88
C PRO A 123 5.51 -11.11 -3.23
N THR A 124 4.20 -11.20 -2.99
CA THR A 124 3.28 -10.09 -3.20
C THR A 124 3.47 -9.02 -2.12
N VAL A 125 3.48 -7.76 -2.52
CA VAL A 125 3.48 -6.57 -1.65
C VAL A 125 2.19 -5.81 -1.93
N TRP A 126 1.50 -5.35 -0.89
CA TRP A 126 0.31 -4.53 -1.05
C TRP A 126 0.03 -3.65 0.16
N THR A 127 -0.87 -2.69 -0.04
CA THR A 127 -1.53 -1.92 1.00
C THR A 127 -2.99 -1.77 0.63
N THR A 128 -3.88 -1.96 1.59
CA THR A 128 -5.31 -1.68 1.53
C THR A 128 -5.60 -0.50 2.43
N LEU A 129 -6.08 0.58 1.84
CA LEU A 129 -6.43 1.83 2.54
C LEU A 129 -7.94 1.99 2.54
N ALA A 130 -8.46 2.63 3.59
CA ALA A 130 -9.80 3.17 3.60
C ALA A 130 -9.80 4.67 3.91
N LEU A 131 -10.71 5.38 3.24
CA LEU A 131 -10.95 6.80 3.40
C LEU A 131 -12.46 6.99 3.59
N THR A 132 -12.86 7.58 4.71
CA THR A 132 -14.26 7.97 4.95
C THR A 132 -14.36 9.49 4.85
N LEU A 133 -15.19 9.98 3.93
CA LEU A 133 -15.49 11.40 3.79
C LEU A 133 -16.88 11.69 4.35
N HIS A 134 -16.99 12.77 5.13
CA HIS A 134 -18.24 13.19 5.74
C HIS A 134 -18.79 14.46 5.06
N ALA A 135 -20.11 14.60 5.04
CA ALA A 135 -20.78 15.77 4.46
C ALA A 135 -20.43 17.10 5.15
N ASP A 136 -19.92 17.05 6.39
CA ASP A 136 -19.44 18.22 7.14
C ASP A 136 -18.01 18.65 6.77
N GLY A 137 -17.38 17.96 5.83
CA GLY A 137 -16.02 18.22 5.36
C GLY A 137 -14.94 17.49 6.16
N THR A 138 -15.29 16.69 7.16
CA THR A 138 -14.31 15.86 7.88
C THR A 138 -13.94 14.61 7.09
N ALA A 139 -12.72 14.12 7.31
CA ALA A 139 -12.20 12.91 6.68
C ALA A 139 -11.49 12.02 7.71
N GLN A 140 -11.70 10.70 7.58
CA GLN A 140 -11.03 9.68 8.38
C GLN A 140 -10.24 8.74 7.47
N ARG A 141 -9.03 8.38 7.88
CA ARG A 141 -8.11 7.53 7.12
C ARG A 141 -7.73 6.30 7.93
N GLU A 142 -7.63 5.16 7.26
CA GLU A 142 -7.27 3.89 7.86
C GLU A 142 -6.36 3.10 6.92
N VAL A 143 -5.37 2.40 7.49
CA VAL A 143 -4.71 1.29 6.77
C VAL A 143 -5.40 0.01 7.22
N VAL A 144 -6.32 -0.47 6.39
CA VAL A 144 -7.13 -1.67 6.68
C VAL A 144 -6.29 -2.92 6.61
N GLY A 145 -5.39 -2.98 5.62
CA GLY A 145 -4.56 -4.14 5.38
C GLY A 145 -3.23 -3.79 4.75
N ALA A 146 -2.21 -4.61 4.97
CA ALA A 146 -0.92 -4.42 4.34
C ALA A 146 -0.11 -5.72 4.36
N SER A 147 0.76 -5.90 3.36
CA SER A 147 1.73 -6.98 3.43
C SER A 147 2.67 -6.79 4.63
N PRO A 148 3.09 -7.85 5.33
CA PRO A 148 3.95 -7.73 6.52
C PRO A 148 5.39 -7.27 6.19
N PHE A 149 5.74 -7.18 4.91
CA PHE A 149 6.99 -6.63 4.41
C PHE A 149 6.78 -6.14 2.97
N PRO A 150 7.53 -5.13 2.48
CA PRO A 150 8.41 -4.21 3.22
C PRO A 150 7.64 -3.30 4.18
N ARG A 151 8.35 -2.41 4.89
CA ARG A 151 7.72 -1.38 5.73
C ARG A 151 6.94 -0.39 4.87
N HIS A 152 5.73 -0.06 5.31
CA HIS A 152 4.85 0.93 4.69
C HIS A 152 4.98 2.29 5.37
N TRP A 153 4.90 3.35 4.57
CA TRP A 153 4.96 4.76 4.99
C TRP A 153 3.67 5.42 4.52
N ILE A 154 2.95 6.05 5.44
CA ILE A 154 1.61 6.58 5.21
C ILE A 154 1.63 8.10 5.28
N TYR A 155 1.10 8.72 4.25
CA TYR A 155 1.10 10.17 4.07
C TYR A 155 -0.33 10.70 4.13
N ASP A 156 -0.52 11.91 4.66
CA ASP A 156 -1.79 12.64 4.60
C ASP A 156 -1.98 13.32 3.22
N ASP A 157 -3.09 14.05 3.08
CA ASP A 157 -3.48 14.78 1.87
C ASP A 157 -2.56 15.97 1.54
N GLU A 158 -1.78 16.43 2.51
CA GLU A 158 -0.76 17.49 2.35
C GLU A 158 0.62 16.88 2.06
N GLY A 159 0.70 15.56 1.88
CA GLY A 159 1.92 14.84 1.58
C GLY A 159 2.85 14.65 2.78
N ARG A 160 2.38 14.87 4.02
CA ARG A 160 3.20 14.70 5.22
C ARG A 160 3.06 13.29 5.78
N LEU A 161 4.17 12.74 6.24
CA LEU A 161 4.25 11.43 6.83
C LEU A 161 3.55 11.39 8.20
N VAL A 162 2.49 10.59 8.31
CA VAL A 162 1.67 10.49 9.53
C VAL A 162 1.79 9.15 10.25
N GLN A 163 2.05 8.05 9.54
CA GLN A 163 2.16 6.72 10.14
C GLN A 163 3.20 5.85 9.44
N LYS A 164 3.70 4.83 10.16
CA LYS A 164 4.59 3.80 9.63
C LYS A 164 4.09 2.43 10.10
N SER A 165 4.16 1.41 9.25
CA SER A 165 3.89 0.03 9.70
C SER A 165 4.95 -0.39 10.72
N GLY A 166 4.53 -0.76 11.93
CA GLY A 166 5.42 -0.89 13.09
C GLY A 166 6.30 -2.14 13.09
N ILE A 167 5.78 -3.27 12.59
CA ILE A 167 6.48 -4.57 12.62
C ILE A 167 6.58 -5.13 11.20
N THR A 168 7.81 -5.42 10.78
CA THR A 168 8.07 -6.11 9.51
C THR A 168 8.38 -7.58 9.77
N ASP A 169 7.58 -8.50 9.21
CA ASP A 169 7.80 -9.95 9.28
C ASP A 169 8.21 -10.50 7.91
N PHE A 170 9.51 -10.43 7.64
CA PHE A 170 10.10 -10.97 6.42
C PHE A 170 9.88 -12.48 6.26
N LYS A 171 9.84 -13.23 7.37
CA LYS A 171 9.75 -14.70 7.32
C LYS A 171 8.37 -15.14 6.85
N SER A 172 7.31 -14.61 7.48
CA SER A 172 5.92 -14.86 7.04
C SER A 172 5.68 -14.32 5.63
N TRP A 173 6.13 -13.08 5.36
CA TRP A 173 6.04 -12.49 4.03
C TRP A 173 6.63 -13.38 2.94
N SER A 174 7.88 -13.80 3.12
CA SER A 174 8.57 -14.66 2.15
C SER A 174 7.93 -16.05 2.06
N GLY A 175 7.40 -16.60 3.15
CA GLY A 175 6.90 -17.98 3.18
C GLY A 175 5.48 -18.16 2.62
N ASP A 176 4.62 -17.14 2.76
CA ASP A 176 3.16 -17.31 2.67
C ASP A 176 2.45 -16.34 1.71
N ASN A 177 3.07 -15.20 1.38
CA ASN A 177 2.38 -14.11 0.65
C ASN A 177 2.57 -14.25 -0.87
N PHE A 178 1.91 -15.25 -1.47
CA PHE A 178 1.92 -15.50 -2.91
C PHE A 178 0.63 -16.21 -3.36
N GLY A 179 0.25 -16.03 -4.63
CA GLY A 179 -0.98 -16.61 -5.17
C GLY A 179 -2.22 -16.10 -4.43
N ASP A 180 -3.14 -17.01 -4.10
CA ASP A 180 -4.42 -16.70 -3.46
C ASP A 180 -4.29 -16.21 -2.00
N TRP A 181 -3.08 -16.17 -1.44
CA TRP A 181 -2.82 -15.64 -0.10
C TRP A 181 -2.45 -14.16 -0.16
N SER A 182 -3.33 -13.40 -0.82
CA SER A 182 -3.27 -11.94 -0.98
C SER A 182 -4.67 -11.41 -1.26
N PRO A 183 -4.90 -10.09 -1.29
CA PRO A 183 -6.21 -9.51 -1.59
C PRO A 183 -6.80 -9.97 -2.93
N TRP A 184 -5.96 -10.30 -3.92
CA TRP A 184 -6.41 -10.85 -5.22
C TRP A 184 -6.89 -12.31 -5.16
N GLY A 185 -6.80 -12.96 -4.01
CA GLY A 185 -7.42 -14.26 -3.71
C GLY A 185 -8.34 -14.19 -2.49
N ASP A 186 -8.95 -13.03 -2.24
CA ASP A 186 -9.89 -12.76 -1.15
C ASP A 186 -9.29 -12.96 0.26
N ARG A 187 -7.97 -12.75 0.39
CA ARG A 187 -7.24 -12.88 1.66
C ARG A 187 -6.36 -11.66 1.92
N ASP A 188 -6.97 -10.63 2.48
CA ASP A 188 -6.21 -9.51 3.03
C ASP A 188 -5.60 -9.84 4.40
N GLN A 189 -4.60 -9.06 4.82
CA GLN A 189 -3.97 -9.15 6.13
C GLN A 189 -4.08 -7.82 6.84
N GLU A 190 -4.65 -7.84 8.04
CA GLU A 190 -4.80 -6.68 8.90
C GLU A 190 -3.45 -5.98 9.11
N ALA A 191 -3.42 -4.66 8.89
CA ALA A 191 -2.20 -3.88 9.02
C ALA A 191 -1.85 -3.65 10.49
N ILE A 192 -0.64 -4.03 10.89
CA ILE A 192 -0.09 -3.67 12.21
C ILE A 192 0.57 -2.28 12.08
N ILE A 193 -0.19 -1.23 12.34
CA ILE A 193 0.28 0.16 12.31
C ILE A 193 0.80 0.58 13.68
N ALA A 194 1.88 1.36 13.71
CA ALA A 194 2.23 2.14 14.90
C ALA A 194 1.82 3.60 14.66
N ASP A 195 0.94 4.12 15.51
CA ASP A 195 0.56 5.53 15.48
C ASP A 195 1.75 6.41 15.87
N VAL A 196 1.93 7.52 15.14
CA VAL A 196 2.64 8.69 15.66
C VAL A 196 1.57 9.52 16.37
N GLU A 197 1.65 9.64 17.69
CA GLU A 197 0.60 10.22 18.53
C GLU A 197 0.04 11.56 18.00
N SER A 198 -1.27 11.60 17.72
CA SER A 198 -2.14 12.72 18.12
C SER A 198 -3.62 12.32 18.05
N ALA A 199 -4.34 12.62 19.13
CA ALA A 199 -5.77 12.34 19.34
C ALA A 199 -6.69 13.20 18.46
N LEU A 200 -7.93 12.74 18.25
CA LEU A 200 -9.14 13.40 18.75
C LEU A 200 -10.41 12.60 18.38
N ASP A 201 -11.30 12.47 19.36
CA ASP A 201 -12.65 11.91 19.30
C ASP A 201 -13.66 13.05 19.05
N VAL A 202 -14.70 12.83 18.23
CA VAL A 202 -15.90 13.69 18.22
C VAL A 202 -17.16 12.94 17.82
N SER A 203 -18.11 12.98 18.76
CA SER A 203 -19.48 12.52 18.68
C SER A 203 -20.34 13.37 17.72
N CYS A 204 -21.09 12.70 16.85
CA CYS A 204 -22.10 13.33 15.98
C CYS A 204 -23.37 13.68 16.76
N ARG A 205 -23.77 14.96 16.75
CA ARG A 205 -25.09 15.42 17.24
C ARG A 205 -26.06 15.55 16.08
N ARG A 206 -27.20 14.86 16.18
CA ARG A 206 -28.40 15.12 15.38
C ARG A 206 -29.10 16.37 15.93
N SER A 207 -29.38 17.35 15.08
CA SER A 207 -30.33 18.44 15.32
C SER A 207 -31.59 18.22 14.52
#